data_AF-T0Q4K9-F1
#
_entry.id   AF-T0Q4K9-F1
#
_cell.length_a   1.000
_cell.length_b   1.000
_cell.length_c   1.000
_cell.angle_alpha   90.00
_cell.angle_beta   90.00
_cell.angle_gamma   90.00
#
_symmetry.space_group_name_H-M   'P 1'
#
loop_
_entity.id
_entity.type
_entity.pdbx_description
1 polymer ?
#
loop_
_entity_poly.entity_id
_entity_poly.type
_entity_poly.pdbx_seq_one_letter_code
_entity_poly.pdbx_strand_id
1 'polypeptide(L)'
;MKSSMIASLLMLGLAHGLQLSAQEKDDLKAEIDAWKKSRAGQLAAKNGLLPEPSNLESGEIDDGSEEIERFAHTKQVVAELNKKHPHAKFSTNNQFALMTEDEFAAFVKGSFSASKPKRQLRADDVQMTLSEAQQEAAGVDWTTNKCMSPVRNQGQCGSCWTFSSVGAVEFGHCLMTGQLVDFSEQQLVSCASNAGNGCQGGWPDKAIDYIAQTGLCTESGFPYASGSSNQNGQCQNCQKTKVNIGKSVNVQGESALQSALDKQVVSVTVEAGNNVWRNYQSGVVQSCPGAQSDHAVLAVGYGSKNGVNHFKIKNSWGTGWGEGGYIYLQRGVSGRGMCNVANGVSYPTLLGKPSESPSSQPTSKPSSQPTSKPTQKPTSKPQNACNGCSGCYYPAATQCLTADYDKNYCEYLAPQYGTKWCGA
;
A
#
# COMPACT_ATOMS: atom_id res chain seq x y z
N MET A 1 7.12 21.73 -35.86
CA MET A 1 7.08 22.94 -35.01
C MET A 1 5.63 23.34 -34.79
N LYS A 2 5.01 22.91 -33.69
CA LYS A 2 3.91 23.63 -33.04
C LYS A 2 4.13 23.44 -31.54
N SER A 3 4.45 24.56 -30.92
CA SER A 3 5.03 24.67 -29.59
C SER A 3 3.94 24.66 -28.53
N SER A 4 4.25 23.95 -27.45
CA SER A 4 3.81 24.15 -26.08
C SER A 4 3.19 25.52 -25.78
N MET A 5 1.95 25.53 -25.29
CA MET A 5 1.39 26.62 -24.50
C MET A 5 0.42 26.07 -23.47
N ILE A 6 0.95 25.61 -22.32
CA ILE A 6 0.25 25.73 -21.04
C ILE A 6 1.32 26.03 -19.99
N ALA A 7 1.61 27.32 -19.80
CA ALA A 7 2.33 27.82 -18.63
C ALA A 7 1.99 29.29 -18.43
N SER A 8 1.07 29.57 -17.51
CA SER A 8 1.13 30.66 -16.52
C SER A 8 -0.27 30.94 -15.98
N LEU A 9 -0.59 30.42 -14.79
CA LEU A 9 -1.49 31.12 -13.88
C LEU A 9 -0.77 31.22 -12.53
N LEU A 10 -0.42 32.46 -12.18
CA LEU A 10 0.13 32.83 -10.88
C LEU A 10 -1.00 32.81 -9.83
N MET A 11 -0.65 32.31 -8.64
CA MET A 11 -1.47 32.27 -7.43
C MET A 11 -1.90 33.65 -6.93
N LEU A 12 -3.18 33.76 -6.53
CA LEU A 12 -3.65 34.59 -5.41
C LEU A 12 -4.94 33.94 -4.86
N GLY A 13 -5.04 33.90 -3.54
CA GLY A 13 -5.89 32.95 -2.81
C GLY A 13 -7.40 33.20 -2.83
N LEU A 14 -8.09 32.11 -2.50
CA LEU A 14 -9.44 31.96 -1.94
C LEU A 14 -10.63 32.43 -2.81
N ALA A 15 -11.46 31.43 -3.14
CA ALA A 15 -12.86 31.52 -3.58
C ALA A 15 -13.16 32.09 -4.98
N HIS A 16 -12.36 31.75 -5.99
CA HIS A 16 -12.82 31.81 -7.39
C HIS A 16 -12.59 30.45 -8.03
N GLY A 17 -13.69 29.79 -8.46
CA GLY A 17 -13.61 28.55 -9.24
C GLY A 17 -12.72 28.73 -10.46
N LEU A 18 -12.12 27.64 -10.94
CA LEU A 18 -11.23 27.66 -12.09
C LEU A 18 -11.96 28.27 -13.30
N GLN A 19 -11.52 29.45 -13.75
CA GLN A 19 -12.06 30.08 -14.95
C GLN A 19 -11.52 29.37 -16.19
N LEU A 20 -12.20 28.30 -16.60
CA LEU A 20 -11.88 27.50 -17.79
C LEU A 20 -12.62 28.04 -19.01
N SER A 21 -11.91 28.24 -20.11
CA SER A 21 -12.48 28.53 -21.43
C SER A 21 -13.29 27.35 -21.97
N ALA A 22 -14.16 27.59 -22.95
CA ALA A 22 -14.96 26.52 -23.57
C ALA A 22 -14.07 25.40 -24.16
N GLN A 23 -12.97 25.76 -24.82
CA GLN A 23 -12.03 24.79 -25.37
C GLN A 23 -11.35 23.95 -24.28
N GLU A 24 -10.93 24.57 -23.17
CA GLU A 24 -10.33 23.83 -22.05
C GLU A 24 -11.33 22.85 -21.43
N LYS A 25 -12.62 23.22 -21.34
CA LYS A 25 -13.67 22.31 -20.87
C LYS A 25 -13.85 21.12 -21.82
N ASP A 26 -13.89 21.35 -23.13
CA ASP A 26 -14.01 20.29 -24.13
C ASP A 26 -12.80 19.33 -24.10
N ASP A 27 -11.59 19.86 -23.98
CA ASP A 27 -10.36 19.07 -23.88
C ASP A 27 -10.36 18.22 -22.59
N LEU A 28 -10.72 18.82 -21.44
CA LEU A 28 -10.82 18.11 -20.17
C LEU A 28 -11.89 17.02 -20.21
N LYS A 29 -13.03 17.26 -20.88
CA LYS A 29 -14.08 16.25 -21.06
C LYS A 29 -13.57 15.05 -21.85
N ALA A 30 -12.84 15.28 -22.94
CA ALA A 30 -12.22 14.20 -23.72
C ALA A 30 -11.16 13.42 -22.90
N GLU A 31 -10.40 14.11 -22.05
CA GLU A 31 -9.44 13.46 -21.14
C GLU A 31 -10.13 12.61 -20.05
N ILE A 32 -11.21 13.11 -19.46
CA ILE A 32 -12.02 12.39 -18.48
C ILE A 32 -12.62 11.13 -19.12
N ASP A 33 -13.17 11.24 -20.33
CA ASP A 33 -13.71 10.09 -21.07
C ASP A 33 -12.64 9.04 -21.37
N ALA A 34 -11.43 9.47 -21.73
CA ALA A 34 -10.29 8.57 -21.92
C ALA A 34 -9.85 7.93 -20.58
N TRP A 35 -9.82 8.70 -19.49
CA TRP A 35 -9.50 8.20 -18.16
C TRP A 35 -10.53 7.18 -17.67
N LYS A 36 -11.83 7.43 -17.85
CA LYS A 36 -12.94 6.51 -17.51
C LYS A 36 -12.81 5.16 -18.24
N LYS A 37 -12.31 5.17 -19.48
CA LYS A 37 -12.03 3.96 -20.28
C LYS A 37 -10.72 3.25 -19.90
N SER A 38 -9.81 3.94 -19.22
CA SER A 38 -8.54 3.37 -18.77
C SER A 38 -8.74 2.41 -17.60
N ARG A 39 -7.70 1.63 -17.28
CA ARG A 39 -7.68 0.77 -16.07
C ARG A 39 -7.96 1.58 -14.79
N ALA A 40 -7.46 2.80 -14.70
CA ALA A 40 -7.63 3.65 -13.51
C ALA A 40 -9.10 4.04 -13.32
N GLY A 41 -9.78 4.51 -14.37
CA GLY A 41 -11.20 4.85 -14.33
C GLY A 41 -12.10 3.63 -14.09
N GLN A 42 -11.77 2.48 -14.69
CA GLN A 42 -12.50 1.23 -14.43
C GLN A 42 -12.36 0.77 -12.97
N LEU A 43 -11.18 0.93 -12.36
CA LEU A 43 -10.99 0.66 -10.93
C LEU A 43 -11.75 1.65 -10.05
N ALA A 44 -11.78 2.93 -10.42
CA ALA A 44 -12.56 3.94 -9.72
C ALA A 44 -14.05 3.56 -9.71
N ALA A 45 -14.62 3.22 -10.88
CA ALA A 45 -16.01 2.79 -11.00
C ALA A 45 -16.28 1.50 -10.18
N LYS A 46 -15.43 0.48 -10.33
CA LYS A 46 -15.59 -0.79 -9.61
C LYS A 46 -15.57 -0.62 -8.09
N ASN A 47 -14.77 0.31 -7.59
CA ASN A 47 -14.60 0.54 -6.15
C ASN A 47 -15.52 1.64 -5.62
N GLY A 48 -16.45 2.18 -6.44
CA GLY A 48 -17.37 3.25 -6.04
C GLY A 48 -16.65 4.55 -5.63
N LEU A 49 -15.62 4.93 -6.38
CA LEU A 49 -14.78 6.12 -6.12
C LEU A 49 -15.07 7.28 -7.09
N LEU A 50 -16.06 7.10 -7.97
CA LEU A 50 -16.54 8.19 -8.81
C LEU A 50 -17.45 9.11 -7.98
N PRO A 51 -17.46 10.43 -8.25
CA PRO A 51 -18.40 11.33 -7.59
C PRO A 51 -19.83 10.85 -7.83
N GLU A 52 -20.67 10.96 -6.79
CA GLU A 52 -22.11 10.73 -6.94
C GLU A 52 -22.70 11.77 -7.90
N PRO A 53 -23.68 11.40 -8.74
CA PRO A 53 -24.39 12.37 -9.55
C PRO A 53 -24.96 13.45 -8.62
N SER A 54 -24.70 14.71 -8.95
CA SER A 54 -25.28 15.83 -8.19
C SER A 54 -26.80 15.68 -8.19
N ASN A 55 -27.41 15.63 -7.01
CA ASN A 55 -28.86 15.75 -6.86
C ASN A 55 -29.24 17.19 -7.19
N LEU A 56 -29.25 17.52 -8.48
CA LEU A 56 -29.78 18.77 -8.99
C LEU A 56 -31.30 18.74 -8.73
N GLU A 57 -31.71 19.26 -7.58
CA GLU A 57 -33.08 19.73 -7.43
C GLU A 57 -33.33 20.70 -8.59
N SER A 58 -34.30 20.37 -9.46
CA SER A 58 -34.78 21.18 -10.60
C SER A 58 -34.18 20.95 -12.00
N GLY A 59 -34.08 19.69 -12.47
CA GLY A 59 -34.15 19.42 -13.93
C GLY A 59 -33.05 20.06 -14.81
N GLU A 60 -31.96 20.53 -14.21
CA GLU A 60 -30.75 20.92 -14.90
C GLU A 60 -30.02 19.64 -15.35
N ILE A 61 -29.59 19.63 -16.61
CA ILE A 61 -28.75 18.56 -17.14
C ILE A 61 -27.37 18.76 -16.52
N ASP A 62 -26.88 17.81 -15.71
CA ASP A 62 -25.47 17.74 -15.30
C ASP A 62 -24.61 17.63 -16.58
N ASP A 63 -24.00 18.74 -16.97
CA ASP A 63 -23.15 18.84 -18.16
C ASP A 63 -21.76 18.22 -17.93
N GLY A 64 -21.52 17.69 -16.72
CA GLY A 64 -20.23 17.19 -16.25
C GLY A 64 -19.30 18.29 -15.73
N SER A 65 -19.81 19.51 -15.49
CA SER A 65 -19.03 20.64 -14.99
C SER A 65 -18.27 20.32 -13.70
N GLU A 66 -18.88 19.58 -12.79
CA GLU A 66 -18.23 19.18 -11.53
C GLU A 66 -17.04 18.24 -11.77
N GLU A 67 -17.18 17.22 -12.62
CA GLU A 67 -16.08 16.33 -12.97
C GLU A 67 -14.93 17.07 -13.68
N ILE A 68 -15.27 18.03 -14.55
CA ILE A 68 -14.30 18.89 -15.24
C ILE A 68 -13.50 19.71 -14.21
N GLU A 69 -14.16 20.36 -13.25
CA GLU A 69 -13.50 21.14 -12.21
C GLU A 69 -12.62 20.28 -11.31
N ARG A 70 -13.13 19.13 -10.87
CA ARG A 70 -12.37 18.14 -10.06
C ARG A 70 -11.11 17.66 -10.78
N PHE A 71 -11.24 17.27 -12.03
CA PHE A 71 -10.11 16.78 -12.82
C PHE A 71 -9.09 17.89 -13.11
N ALA A 72 -9.55 19.10 -13.47
CA ALA A 72 -8.70 20.26 -13.68
C ALA A 72 -7.89 20.60 -12.41
N HIS A 73 -8.55 20.61 -11.26
CA HIS A 73 -7.90 20.83 -9.97
C HIS A 73 -6.85 19.76 -9.67
N THR A 74 -7.17 18.48 -9.86
CA THR A 74 -6.18 17.40 -9.68
C THR A 74 -4.98 17.55 -10.62
N LYS A 75 -5.18 17.98 -11.88
CA LYS A 75 -4.08 18.23 -12.81
C LYS A 75 -3.15 19.36 -12.32
N GLN A 76 -3.70 20.43 -11.76
CA GLN A 76 -2.90 21.51 -11.16
C GLN A 76 -2.09 21.02 -9.97
N VAL A 77 -2.72 20.27 -9.06
CA VAL A 77 -2.06 19.64 -7.91
C VAL A 77 -0.91 18.73 -8.37
N VAL A 78 -1.15 17.87 -9.36
CA VAL A 78 -0.14 16.97 -9.93
C VAL A 78 1.05 17.75 -10.51
N ALA A 79 0.79 18.85 -11.23
CA ALA A 79 1.85 19.69 -11.78
C ALA A 79 2.72 20.30 -10.67
N GLU A 80 2.11 20.79 -9.58
CA GLU A 80 2.83 21.34 -8.44
C GLU A 80 3.62 20.29 -7.66
N LEU A 81 3.06 19.09 -7.46
CA LEU A 81 3.77 17.97 -6.84
C LEU A 81 5.00 17.56 -7.64
N ASN A 82 4.88 17.44 -8.97
CA ASN A 82 6.01 17.10 -9.83
C ASN A 82 7.13 18.16 -9.84
N LYS A 83 6.80 19.43 -9.55
CA LYS A 83 7.82 20.48 -9.34
C LYS A 83 8.52 20.34 -7.97
N LYS A 84 7.76 20.04 -6.92
CA LYS A 84 8.24 19.97 -5.53
C LYS A 84 9.01 18.69 -5.20
N HIS A 85 8.80 17.62 -5.97
CA HIS A 85 9.37 16.30 -5.71
C HIS A 85 10.17 15.79 -6.91
N PRO A 86 11.42 16.25 -7.11
CA PRO A 86 12.22 15.87 -8.27
C PRO A 86 12.55 14.37 -8.34
N HIS A 87 12.41 13.63 -7.23
CA HIS A 87 12.67 12.20 -7.14
C HIS A 87 11.41 11.32 -7.16
N ALA A 88 10.21 11.92 -7.30
CA ALA A 88 8.95 11.20 -7.43
C ALA A 88 8.14 11.71 -8.63
N LYS A 89 7.19 10.89 -9.09
CA LYS A 89 6.23 11.22 -10.13
C LYS A 89 4.83 11.07 -9.60
N PHE A 90 4.01 12.04 -9.96
CA PHE A 90 2.59 12.11 -9.64
C PHE A 90 1.79 12.18 -10.92
N SER A 91 0.61 11.57 -10.94
CA SER A 91 -0.22 11.52 -12.14
C SER A 91 -1.70 11.38 -11.81
N THR A 92 -2.56 11.78 -12.74
CA THR A 92 -4.00 11.50 -12.72
C THR A 92 -4.33 10.06 -13.11
N ASN A 93 -3.35 9.24 -13.51
CA ASN A 93 -3.55 7.85 -13.89
C ASN A 93 -3.63 6.94 -12.65
N ASN A 94 -4.60 7.22 -11.80
CA ASN A 94 -4.94 6.47 -10.60
C ASN A 94 -6.46 6.55 -10.37
N GLN A 95 -7.00 5.68 -9.51
CA GLN A 95 -8.45 5.54 -9.28
C GLN A 95 -9.10 6.70 -8.49
N PHE A 96 -8.31 7.65 -7.98
CA PHE A 96 -8.77 8.75 -7.12
C PHE A 96 -8.77 10.11 -7.84
N ALA A 97 -8.58 10.14 -9.16
CA ALA A 97 -8.34 11.37 -9.91
C ALA A 97 -9.48 12.39 -9.88
N LEU A 98 -10.72 11.93 -9.66
CA LEU A 98 -11.92 12.77 -9.55
C LEU A 98 -12.34 13.07 -8.09
N MET A 99 -11.63 12.54 -7.09
CA MET A 99 -11.93 12.84 -5.70
C MET A 99 -11.41 14.24 -5.33
N THR A 100 -12.19 14.96 -4.53
CA THR A 100 -11.69 16.16 -3.85
C THR A 100 -10.65 15.79 -2.78
N GLU A 101 -10.01 16.81 -2.20
CA GLU A 101 -9.08 16.59 -1.08
C GLU A 101 -9.81 16.06 0.16
N ASP A 102 -10.98 16.61 0.46
CA ASP A 102 -11.79 16.20 1.62
C ASP A 102 -12.36 14.80 1.46
N GLU A 103 -12.84 14.44 0.27
CA GLU A 103 -13.29 13.08 -0.02
C GLU A 103 -12.15 12.06 0.10
N PHE A 104 -10.97 12.39 -0.42
CA PHE A 104 -9.81 11.51 -0.29
C PHE A 104 -9.35 11.40 1.17
N ALA A 105 -9.31 12.50 1.90
CA ALA A 105 -9.01 12.49 3.34
C ALA A 105 -10.06 11.70 4.12
N ALA A 106 -11.33 11.72 3.73
CA ALA A 106 -12.39 10.90 4.32
C ALA A 106 -12.20 9.41 3.99
N PHE A 107 -11.79 9.08 2.76
CA PHE A 107 -11.50 7.71 2.32
C PHE A 107 -10.33 7.08 3.09
N VAL A 108 -9.27 7.84 3.37
CA VAL A 108 -8.06 7.31 4.02
C VAL A 108 -8.24 7.01 5.52
N LYS A 109 -9.17 7.70 6.19
CA LYS A 109 -9.36 7.59 7.65
C LYS A 109 -9.64 6.15 8.08
N GLY A 110 -8.76 5.58 8.91
CA GLY A 110 -8.95 4.22 9.40
C GLY A 110 -7.91 3.72 10.42
N SER A 111 -6.86 4.49 10.70
CA SER A 111 -5.91 4.13 11.76
C SER A 111 -5.85 5.22 12.81
N PHE A 112 -5.90 4.78 14.07
CA PHE A 112 -5.67 5.67 15.19
C PHE A 112 -4.20 5.62 15.60
N SER A 113 -3.65 6.76 16.00
CA SER A 113 -2.35 6.78 16.64
C SER A 113 -2.46 6.05 17.99
N ALA A 114 -1.47 5.24 18.33
CA ALA A 114 -1.40 4.62 19.64
C ALA A 114 -1.35 5.72 20.71
N SER A 115 -2.23 5.65 21.72
CA SER A 115 -2.04 6.44 22.94
C SER A 115 -0.68 6.11 23.53
N LYS A 116 0.13 7.11 23.88
CA LYS A 116 1.47 6.90 24.48
C LYS A 116 1.39 5.80 25.55
N PRO A 117 2.11 4.67 25.41
CA PRO A 117 2.04 3.61 26.40
C PRO A 117 2.47 4.15 27.76
N LYS A 118 1.67 3.96 28.81
CA LYS A 118 2.07 4.30 30.20
C LYS A 118 3.30 3.50 30.67
N ARG A 119 3.59 2.38 29.99
CA ARG A 119 4.86 1.64 30.02
C ARG A 119 5.10 1.07 28.63
N GLN A 120 6.16 1.52 27.96
CA GLN A 120 6.74 0.74 26.86
C GLN A 120 7.26 -0.55 27.50
N LEU A 121 6.69 -1.70 27.15
CA LEU A 121 7.48 -2.92 27.22
C LEU A 121 8.62 -2.69 26.23
N ARG A 122 9.80 -2.33 26.76
CA ARG A 122 11.02 -2.39 25.98
C ARG A 122 11.12 -3.86 25.59
N ALA A 123 10.90 -4.18 24.33
CA ALA A 123 11.38 -5.46 23.84
C ALA A 123 12.88 -5.43 24.11
N ASP A 124 13.38 -6.35 24.92
CA ASP A 124 14.77 -6.40 25.38
C ASP A 124 15.78 -6.48 24.20
N ASP A 125 15.29 -6.68 22.96
CA ASP A 125 16.08 -6.89 21.74
C ASP A 125 15.89 -5.83 20.62
N VAL A 126 15.25 -4.68 20.89
CA VAL A 126 15.16 -3.60 19.89
C VAL A 126 16.32 -2.65 20.06
N GLN A 127 17.28 -2.73 19.14
CA GLN A 127 18.35 -1.76 19.03
C GLN A 127 17.79 -0.40 18.61
N MET A 128 17.82 0.55 19.53
CA MET A 128 17.47 1.96 19.25
C MET A 128 18.56 2.67 18.45
N THR A 129 19.75 2.06 18.37
CA THR A 129 20.91 2.54 17.61
C THR A 129 21.36 1.43 16.67
N LEU A 130 21.47 1.73 15.37
CA LEU A 130 21.96 0.78 14.38
C LEU A 130 23.43 0.43 14.63
N SER A 131 23.78 -0.86 14.52
CA SER A 131 25.18 -1.30 14.42
C SER A 131 25.83 -0.77 13.13
N GLU A 132 27.17 -0.74 13.09
CA GLU A 132 27.93 -0.35 11.88
C GLU A 132 27.50 -1.15 10.65
N ALA A 133 27.35 -2.47 10.80
CA ALA A 133 26.90 -3.35 9.72
C ALA A 133 25.50 -2.97 9.20
N GLN A 134 24.58 -2.56 10.08
CA GLN A 134 23.24 -2.12 9.67
C GLN A 134 23.26 -0.74 9.00
N GLN A 135 24.15 0.16 9.44
CA GLN A 135 24.32 1.46 8.79
C GLN A 135 24.88 1.31 7.37
N GLU A 136 25.75 0.33 7.16
CA GLU A 136 26.35 0.00 5.85
C GLU A 136 25.47 -0.90 4.97
N ALA A 137 24.40 -1.48 5.52
CA ALA A 137 23.54 -2.41 4.78
C ALA A 137 22.89 -1.73 3.56
N ALA A 138 23.06 -2.35 2.39
CA ALA A 138 22.51 -1.85 1.12
C ALA A 138 20.97 -1.78 1.12
N GLY A 139 20.32 -2.68 1.86
CA GLY A 139 18.87 -2.75 1.96
C GLY A 139 18.37 -4.14 2.33
N VAL A 140 17.09 -4.20 2.67
CA VAL A 140 16.30 -5.42 2.80
C VAL A 140 15.03 -5.21 1.97
N ASP A 141 14.63 -6.19 1.18
CA ASP A 141 13.37 -6.16 0.44
C ASP A 141 12.69 -7.52 0.54
N TRP A 142 11.63 -7.59 1.35
CA TRP A 142 10.87 -8.83 1.57
C TRP A 142 9.88 -9.13 0.44
N THR A 143 9.74 -8.28 -0.58
CA THR A 143 8.65 -8.42 -1.58
C THR A 143 8.76 -9.64 -2.47
N THR A 144 9.95 -10.24 -2.61
CA THR A 144 10.17 -11.50 -3.34
C THR A 144 10.22 -12.72 -2.42
N ASN A 145 10.06 -12.53 -1.11
CA ASN A 145 10.02 -13.63 -0.15
C ASN A 145 8.68 -14.38 -0.27
N LYS A 146 8.72 -15.71 -0.20
CA LYS A 146 7.54 -16.59 -0.23
C LYS A 146 6.47 -16.27 0.83
N CYS A 147 6.86 -15.60 1.91
CA CYS A 147 5.98 -15.22 3.01
C CYS A 147 5.29 -13.86 2.79
N MET A 148 5.60 -13.16 1.69
CA MET A 148 4.92 -11.90 1.35
C MET A 148 3.59 -12.19 0.66
N SER A 149 2.49 -11.82 1.32
CA SER A 149 1.18 -11.85 0.70
C SER A 149 1.06 -10.85 -0.46
N PRO A 150 0.19 -11.10 -1.45
CA PRO A 150 -0.12 -10.12 -2.49
C PRO A 150 -0.60 -8.77 -1.91
N VAL A 151 -0.48 -7.70 -2.70
CA VAL A 151 -1.17 -6.43 -2.38
C VAL A 151 -2.67 -6.71 -2.25
N ARG A 152 -3.38 -5.97 -1.39
CA ARG A 152 -4.83 -6.10 -1.18
C ARG A 152 -5.54 -4.77 -1.44
N ASN A 153 -6.87 -4.76 -1.35
CA ASN A 153 -7.69 -3.57 -1.51
C ASN A 153 -8.74 -3.49 -0.40
N GLN A 154 -8.60 -2.51 0.49
CA GLN A 154 -9.51 -2.27 1.61
C GLN A 154 -10.85 -1.69 1.17
N GLY A 155 -10.97 -1.18 -0.06
CA GLY A 155 -12.17 -0.50 -0.55
C GLY A 155 -12.47 0.77 0.27
N GLN A 156 -13.76 1.06 0.46
CA GLN A 156 -14.24 2.28 1.11
C GLN A 156 -14.25 2.22 2.65
N CYS A 157 -13.86 1.08 3.22
CA CYS A 157 -13.86 0.88 4.66
C CYS A 157 -12.54 1.39 5.27
N GLY A 158 -12.62 2.10 6.39
CA GLY A 158 -11.47 2.54 7.19
C GLY A 158 -10.80 1.39 7.96
N SER A 159 -10.46 0.31 7.27
CA SER A 159 -9.95 -0.95 7.82
C SER A 159 -8.45 -1.13 7.63
N CYS A 160 -7.70 -0.10 7.25
CA CYS A 160 -6.25 -0.19 7.02
C CYS A 160 -5.47 -0.77 8.21
N TRP A 161 -5.95 -0.51 9.44
CA TRP A 161 -5.42 -1.10 10.67
C TRP A 161 -5.47 -2.63 10.67
N THR A 162 -6.47 -3.24 10.02
CA THR A 162 -6.59 -4.69 9.85
C THR A 162 -5.62 -5.21 8.79
N PHE A 163 -5.60 -4.62 7.59
CA PHE A 163 -4.69 -5.02 6.50
C PHE A 163 -3.22 -4.93 6.88
N SER A 164 -2.83 -3.87 7.58
CA SER A 164 -1.44 -3.71 8.04
C SER A 164 -1.06 -4.76 9.09
N SER A 165 -1.98 -5.08 10.00
CA SER A 165 -1.74 -6.05 11.09
C SER A 165 -1.76 -7.49 10.60
N VAL A 166 -2.74 -7.84 9.77
CA VAL A 166 -2.86 -9.16 9.13
C VAL A 166 -1.65 -9.41 8.26
N GLY A 167 -1.23 -8.45 7.43
CA GLY A 167 -0.01 -8.60 6.61
C GLY A 167 1.26 -8.85 7.43
N ALA A 168 1.40 -8.21 8.60
CA ALA A 168 2.52 -8.47 9.52
C ALA A 168 2.44 -9.88 10.15
N VAL A 169 1.23 -10.31 10.52
CA VAL A 169 0.99 -11.64 11.11
C VAL A 169 1.15 -12.77 10.09
N GLU A 170 0.65 -12.63 8.86
CA GLU A 170 0.82 -13.59 7.77
C GLU A 170 2.30 -13.86 7.52
N PHE A 171 3.07 -12.79 7.40
CA PHE A 171 4.51 -12.87 7.17
C PHE A 171 5.22 -13.56 8.35
N GLY A 172 4.98 -13.10 9.57
CA GLY A 172 5.57 -13.68 10.78
C GLY A 172 5.19 -15.15 10.97
N HIS A 173 3.92 -15.51 10.76
CA HIS A 173 3.47 -16.90 10.80
C HIS A 173 4.21 -17.76 9.77
N CYS A 174 4.30 -17.30 8.52
CA CYS A 174 5.00 -18.01 7.46
C CYS A 174 6.50 -18.15 7.72
N LEU A 175 7.16 -17.15 8.33
CA LEU A 175 8.57 -17.30 8.73
C LEU A 175 8.75 -18.46 9.73
N MET A 176 7.77 -18.70 10.60
CA MET A 176 7.84 -19.75 11.62
C MET A 176 7.40 -21.11 11.12
N THR A 177 6.41 -21.17 10.23
CA THR A 177 5.81 -22.44 9.77
C THR A 177 6.29 -22.86 8.39
N GLY A 178 6.81 -21.91 7.60
CA GLY A 178 7.08 -22.09 6.17
C GLY A 178 5.84 -22.00 5.28
N GLN A 179 4.65 -21.75 5.85
CA GLN A 179 3.38 -21.72 5.13
C GLN A 179 2.75 -20.32 5.16
N LEU A 180 2.58 -19.74 3.98
CA LEU A 180 1.75 -18.54 3.80
C LEU A 180 0.28 -18.94 3.81
N VAL A 181 -0.50 -18.38 4.73
CA VAL A 181 -1.95 -18.58 4.82
C VAL A 181 -2.61 -17.24 4.53
N ASP A 182 -3.64 -17.25 3.68
CA ASP A 182 -4.43 -16.04 3.42
C ASP A 182 -5.45 -15.82 4.54
N PHE A 183 -5.19 -14.83 5.41
CA PHE A 183 -6.01 -14.59 6.59
C PHE A 183 -7.05 -13.48 6.38
N SER A 184 -8.18 -13.61 7.08
CA SER A 184 -9.31 -12.69 6.95
C SER A 184 -9.12 -11.38 7.72
N GLU A 185 -9.05 -10.26 7.01
CA GLU A 185 -9.24 -8.94 7.61
C GLU A 185 -10.67 -8.74 8.15
N GLN A 186 -11.67 -9.37 7.52
CA GLN A 186 -13.09 -9.24 7.91
C GLN A 186 -13.35 -9.71 9.35
N GLN A 187 -12.64 -10.72 9.83
CA GLN A 187 -12.73 -11.14 11.24
C GLN A 187 -12.41 -9.98 12.18
N LEU A 188 -11.35 -9.21 11.89
CA LEU A 188 -10.99 -8.07 12.74
C LEU A 188 -12.04 -6.97 12.66
N VAL A 189 -12.47 -6.63 11.44
CA VAL A 189 -13.50 -5.60 11.22
C VAL A 189 -14.79 -5.92 11.98
N SER A 190 -15.22 -7.18 11.96
CA SER A 190 -16.52 -7.60 12.50
C SER A 190 -16.48 -7.93 13.99
N CYS A 191 -15.35 -8.44 14.51
CA CYS A 191 -15.30 -9.08 15.82
C CYS A 191 -14.35 -8.42 16.83
N ALA A 192 -13.33 -7.69 16.39
CA ALA A 192 -12.25 -7.23 17.27
C ALA A 192 -12.55 -5.86 17.91
N SER A 193 -13.67 -5.75 18.64
CA SER A 193 -14.15 -4.51 19.26
C SER A 193 -13.18 -3.90 20.31
N ASN A 194 -12.25 -4.70 20.85
CA ASN A 194 -11.20 -4.23 21.74
C ASN A 194 -9.96 -3.67 21.01
N ALA A 195 -9.84 -3.92 19.70
CA ALA A 195 -8.73 -3.50 18.85
C ALA A 195 -9.12 -2.39 17.85
N GLY A 196 -10.40 -2.21 17.56
CA GLY A 196 -10.90 -1.15 16.70
C GLY A 196 -12.42 -1.11 16.64
N ASN A 197 -12.92 -0.16 15.85
CA ASN A 197 -14.33 0.09 15.60
C ASN A 197 -14.68 -0.27 14.14
N GLY A 198 -14.17 -1.40 13.65
CA GLY A 198 -14.38 -1.84 12.27
C GLY A 198 -13.94 -0.81 11.22
N CYS A 199 -14.86 -0.37 10.36
CA CYS A 199 -14.63 0.63 9.32
C CYS A 199 -14.42 2.05 9.83
N GLN A 200 -14.68 2.31 11.12
CA GLN A 200 -14.36 3.60 11.73
C GLN A 200 -12.91 3.66 12.24
N GLY A 201 -12.13 2.59 12.03
CA GLY A 201 -10.70 2.54 12.31
C GLY A 201 -10.32 1.79 13.58
N GLY A 202 -9.02 1.61 13.78
CA GLY A 202 -8.49 0.84 14.91
C GLY A 202 -7.00 1.01 15.14
N TRP A 203 -6.46 0.14 16.01
CA TRP A 203 -5.06 0.18 16.44
C TRP A 203 -4.32 -1.09 16.01
N PRO A 204 -3.27 -0.98 15.17
CA PRO A 204 -2.57 -2.15 14.67
C PRO A 204 -1.94 -3.05 15.74
N ASP A 205 -1.38 -2.47 16.80
CA ASP A 205 -0.78 -3.21 17.92
C ASP A 205 -1.82 -4.06 18.67
N LYS A 206 -3.00 -3.49 18.95
CA LYS A 206 -4.10 -4.23 19.56
C LYS A 206 -4.67 -5.31 18.64
N ALA A 207 -4.67 -5.08 17.33
CA ALA A 207 -5.07 -6.08 16.35
C ALA A 207 -4.14 -7.28 16.38
N ILE A 208 -2.82 -7.05 16.39
CA ILE A 208 -1.81 -8.10 16.54
C ILE A 208 -2.03 -8.87 17.85
N ASP A 209 -2.27 -8.18 18.97
CA ASP A 209 -2.54 -8.83 20.26
C ASP A 209 -3.83 -9.65 20.26
N TYR A 210 -4.89 -9.16 19.60
CA TYR A 210 -6.15 -9.90 19.43
C TYR A 210 -5.92 -11.17 18.60
N ILE A 211 -5.16 -11.09 17.51
CA ILE A 211 -4.83 -12.23 16.66
C ILE A 211 -4.00 -13.27 17.44
N ALA A 212 -2.98 -12.82 18.19
CA ALA A 212 -2.15 -13.71 19.01
C ALA A 212 -2.97 -14.50 20.04
N GLN A 213 -4.07 -13.93 20.53
CA GLN A 213 -4.96 -14.57 21.52
C GLN A 213 -6.01 -15.46 20.87
N THR A 214 -6.57 -15.05 19.73
CA THR A 214 -7.80 -15.65 19.18
C THR A 214 -7.57 -16.51 17.94
N GLY A 215 -6.43 -16.35 17.26
CA GLY A 215 -6.22 -16.87 15.91
C GLY A 215 -7.03 -16.13 14.85
N LEU A 216 -6.91 -16.55 13.59
CA LEU A 216 -7.60 -15.94 12.45
C LEU A 216 -8.32 -16.98 11.58
N CYS A 217 -9.49 -16.62 11.07
CA CYS A 217 -10.12 -17.28 9.93
C CYS A 217 -9.20 -17.11 8.71
N THR A 218 -9.27 -18.06 7.78
CA THR A 218 -8.80 -17.81 6.42
C THR A 218 -9.72 -16.82 5.72
N GLU A 219 -9.21 -16.10 4.73
CA GLU A 219 -10.00 -15.20 3.88
C GLU A 219 -11.14 -15.97 3.18
N SER A 220 -10.90 -17.22 2.75
CA SER A 220 -11.96 -18.08 2.20
C SER A 220 -13.05 -18.46 3.23
N GLY A 221 -12.69 -18.55 4.50
CA GLY A 221 -13.61 -18.90 5.58
C GLY A 221 -14.40 -17.70 6.13
N PHE A 222 -13.90 -16.48 5.94
CA PHE A 222 -14.60 -15.25 6.28
C PHE A 222 -14.20 -14.12 5.32
N PRO A 223 -14.79 -14.07 4.10
CA PRO A 223 -14.35 -13.15 3.05
C PRO A 223 -14.54 -11.68 3.37
N TYR A 224 -13.64 -10.85 2.86
CA TYR A 224 -13.68 -9.40 3.01
C TYR A 224 -14.81 -8.75 2.19
N ALA A 225 -15.87 -8.35 2.90
CA ALA A 225 -17.05 -7.70 2.34
C ALA A 225 -17.14 -6.19 2.67
N SER A 226 -16.45 -5.76 3.73
CA SER A 226 -16.54 -4.39 4.25
C SER A 226 -16.08 -3.35 3.25
N GLY A 227 -15.14 -3.69 2.36
CA GLY A 227 -14.61 -2.75 1.37
C GLY A 227 -15.64 -2.24 0.36
N SER A 228 -16.68 -3.02 0.08
CA SER A 228 -17.76 -2.62 -0.85
C SER A 228 -18.98 -2.06 -0.13
N SER A 229 -19.26 -2.53 1.08
CA SER A 229 -20.44 -2.13 1.86
C SER A 229 -20.19 -0.93 2.78
N ASN A 230 -18.92 -0.65 3.09
CA ASN A 230 -18.52 0.25 4.18
C ASN A 230 -19.22 -0.04 5.51
N GLN A 231 -19.52 -1.32 5.75
CA GLN A 231 -20.18 -1.80 6.96
C GLN A 231 -19.29 -2.82 7.67
N ASN A 232 -19.35 -2.84 9.00
CA ASN A 232 -18.55 -3.76 9.79
C ASN A 232 -18.92 -5.24 9.54
N GLY A 233 -20.13 -5.50 9.05
CA GLY A 233 -20.70 -6.84 8.99
C GLY A 233 -21.03 -7.40 10.38
N GLN A 234 -21.56 -8.61 10.41
CA GLN A 234 -21.81 -9.33 11.65
C GLN A 234 -20.59 -10.19 12.00
N CYS A 235 -20.23 -10.28 13.28
CA CYS A 235 -19.21 -11.23 13.70
C CYS A 235 -19.72 -12.66 13.50
N GLN A 236 -19.01 -13.44 12.69
CA GLN A 236 -19.38 -14.81 12.35
C GLN A 236 -18.38 -15.82 12.95
N ASN A 237 -18.87 -17.03 13.19
CA ASN A 237 -18.00 -18.15 13.55
C ASN A 237 -17.33 -18.72 12.30
N CYS A 238 -16.06 -19.08 12.43
CA CYS A 238 -15.25 -19.72 11.39
C CYS A 238 -14.29 -20.72 12.06
N GLN A 239 -13.65 -21.56 11.27
CA GLN A 239 -12.49 -22.33 11.76
C GLN A 239 -11.28 -21.40 11.83
N LYS A 240 -10.81 -21.13 13.05
CA LYS A 240 -9.65 -20.24 13.28
C LYS A 240 -8.36 -21.03 13.28
N THR A 241 -7.39 -20.54 12.53
CA THR A 241 -6.00 -20.99 12.57
C THR A 241 -5.29 -20.32 13.75
N LYS A 242 -4.66 -21.13 14.60
CA LYS A 242 -3.75 -20.60 15.63
C LYS A 242 -2.47 -20.14 14.95
N VAL A 243 -2.17 -18.85 15.04
CA VAL A 243 -0.98 -18.25 14.45
C VAL A 243 0.28 -18.54 15.30
N ASN A 244 1.44 -18.62 14.65
CA ASN A 244 2.75 -18.89 15.29
C ASN A 244 3.51 -17.59 15.58
N ILE A 245 2.80 -16.64 16.19
CA ILE A 245 3.32 -15.34 16.60
C ILE A 245 2.89 -15.04 18.03
N GLY A 246 3.61 -14.14 18.69
CA GLY A 246 3.29 -13.65 20.03
C GLY A 246 2.67 -12.26 19.99
N LYS A 247 2.73 -11.58 21.14
CA LYS A 247 2.16 -10.23 21.29
C LYS A 247 2.91 -9.20 20.45
N SER A 248 2.26 -8.06 20.26
CA SER A 248 2.83 -6.89 19.60
C SER A 248 4.04 -6.33 20.36
N VAL A 249 5.01 -5.85 19.59
CA VAL A 249 6.11 -4.98 20.01
C VAL A 249 5.88 -3.62 19.38
N ASN A 250 6.05 -2.55 20.16
CA ASN A 250 5.87 -1.18 19.71
C ASN A 250 7.20 -0.43 19.80
N VAL A 251 7.62 0.18 18.68
CA VAL A 251 8.90 0.92 18.58
C VAL A 251 8.70 2.24 17.84
N GLN A 252 9.70 3.12 17.93
CA GLN A 252 9.69 4.43 17.25
C GLN A 252 11.10 4.77 16.77
N GLY A 253 11.18 5.56 15.70
CA GLY A 253 12.43 6.03 15.09
C GLY A 253 12.91 5.14 13.95
N GLU A 254 13.59 5.75 12.97
CA GLU A 254 14.03 5.06 11.75
C GLU A 254 15.01 3.91 12.05
N SER A 255 15.87 4.05 13.06
CA SER A 255 16.79 2.99 13.50
C SER A 255 16.05 1.76 14.00
N ALA A 256 14.98 1.94 14.79
CA ALA A 256 14.19 0.84 15.31
C ALA A 256 13.33 0.20 14.21
N LEU A 257 12.79 1.01 13.29
CA LEU A 257 12.09 0.55 12.10
C LEU A 257 13.02 -0.32 11.23
N GLN A 258 14.22 0.17 10.92
CA GLN A 258 15.19 -0.56 10.12
C GLN A 258 15.62 -1.86 10.82
N SER A 259 15.92 -1.82 12.12
CA SER A 259 16.29 -3.02 12.89
C SER A 259 15.19 -4.09 12.94
N ALA A 260 13.92 -3.67 12.92
CA ALA A 260 12.80 -4.60 12.83
C ALA A 260 12.65 -5.17 11.42
N LEU A 261 12.84 -4.33 10.38
CA LEU A 261 12.83 -4.74 8.97
C LEU A 261 13.93 -5.73 8.62
N ASP A 262 15.05 -5.74 9.33
CA ASP A 262 16.11 -6.76 9.19
C ASP A 262 15.62 -8.17 9.54
N LYS A 263 14.52 -8.30 10.28
CA LYS A 263 13.98 -9.58 10.77
C LYS A 263 12.64 -9.95 10.13
N GLN A 264 11.77 -8.98 9.89
CA GLN A 264 10.42 -9.19 9.37
C GLN A 264 9.80 -7.90 8.86
N VAL A 265 8.69 -8.02 8.12
CA VAL A 265 7.84 -6.87 7.77
C VAL A 265 7.14 -6.31 9.01
N VAL A 266 6.81 -5.01 9.01
CA VAL A 266 6.22 -4.36 10.18
C VAL A 266 5.08 -3.43 9.80
N SER A 267 4.07 -3.34 10.67
CA SER A 267 2.98 -2.38 10.53
C SER A 267 3.45 -0.99 10.97
N VAL A 268 3.19 0.03 10.15
CA VAL A 268 3.54 1.43 10.44
C VAL A 268 2.35 2.36 10.22
N THR A 269 2.25 3.42 11.01
CA THR A 269 1.26 4.49 10.81
C THR A 269 1.85 5.66 10.03
N VAL A 270 1.12 6.20 9.06
CA VAL A 270 1.57 7.27 8.15
C VAL A 270 0.50 8.37 8.02
N GLU A 271 0.93 9.54 7.58
CA GLU A 271 0.05 10.63 7.14
C GLU A 271 -0.23 10.47 5.65
N ALA A 272 -1.39 9.90 5.30
CA ALA A 272 -1.74 9.53 3.93
C ALA A 272 -2.98 10.24 3.37
N GLY A 273 -3.79 10.91 4.19
CA GLY A 273 -4.99 11.65 3.74
C GLY A 273 -4.67 12.98 3.03
N ASN A 274 -3.76 12.96 2.04
CA ASN A 274 -3.28 14.15 1.36
C ASN A 274 -2.96 13.91 -0.13
N ASN A 275 -2.73 15.01 -0.86
CA ASN A 275 -2.46 15.00 -2.29
C ASN A 275 -1.18 14.25 -2.72
N VAL A 276 -0.17 14.15 -1.84
CA VAL A 276 1.06 13.39 -2.14
C VAL A 276 0.67 11.92 -2.32
N TRP A 277 -0.08 11.35 -1.38
CA TRP A 277 -0.53 9.96 -1.45
C TRP A 277 -1.62 9.74 -2.49
N ARG A 278 -2.59 10.66 -2.62
CA ARG A 278 -3.66 10.54 -3.62
C ARG A 278 -3.12 10.33 -5.02
N ASN A 279 -2.11 11.12 -5.39
CA ASN A 279 -1.63 11.21 -6.77
C ASN A 279 -0.30 10.51 -7.02
N TYR A 280 0.25 9.79 -6.03
CA TYR A 280 1.53 9.11 -6.14
C TYR A 280 1.51 8.05 -7.25
N GLN A 281 2.49 8.11 -8.15
CA GLN A 281 2.70 7.12 -9.22
C GLN A 281 3.99 6.34 -9.01
N SER A 282 5.11 7.03 -8.79
CA SER A 282 6.42 6.36 -8.64
C SER A 282 7.49 7.25 -8.01
N GLY A 283 8.65 6.67 -7.70
CA GLY A 283 9.83 7.34 -7.15
C GLY A 283 9.75 7.56 -5.64
N VAL A 284 10.70 8.32 -5.09
CA VAL A 284 10.84 8.48 -3.63
C VAL A 284 10.22 9.80 -3.19
N VAL A 285 9.22 9.72 -2.31
CA VAL A 285 8.57 10.88 -1.68
C VAL A 285 9.50 11.46 -0.62
N GLN A 286 9.69 12.78 -0.67
CA GLN A 286 10.65 13.53 0.16
C GLN A 286 10.00 14.63 1.01
N SER A 287 8.68 14.79 0.94
CA SER A 287 7.93 15.65 1.85
C SER A 287 6.46 15.24 1.90
N CYS A 288 5.83 15.52 3.03
CA CYS A 288 4.39 15.44 3.27
C CYS A 288 3.94 16.74 3.96
N PRO A 289 2.63 17.06 3.98
CA PRO A 289 2.12 18.29 4.59
C PRO A 289 2.43 18.46 6.08
N GLY A 290 2.65 17.37 6.83
CA GLY A 290 3.06 17.40 8.23
C GLY A 290 1.92 17.25 9.24
N ALA A 291 0.76 16.74 8.82
CA ALA A 291 -0.37 16.42 9.66
C ALA A 291 -0.13 15.18 10.57
N GLN A 292 -1.18 14.74 11.27
CA GLN A 292 -1.14 13.52 12.08
C GLN A 292 -1.29 12.28 11.20
N SER A 293 -0.76 11.14 11.69
CA SER A 293 -0.99 9.86 11.02
C SER A 293 -2.47 9.46 11.09
N ASP A 294 -3.01 9.03 9.96
CA ASP A 294 -4.42 8.68 9.75
C ASP A 294 -4.61 7.28 9.11
N HIS A 295 -3.51 6.67 8.67
CA HIS A 295 -3.50 5.42 7.90
C HIS A 295 -2.44 4.44 8.42
N ALA A 296 -2.72 3.15 8.30
CA ALA A 296 -1.78 2.07 8.64
C ALA A 296 -1.41 1.28 7.39
N VAL A 297 -0.12 1.02 7.24
CA VAL A 297 0.49 0.38 6.06
C VAL A 297 1.63 -0.53 6.49
N LEU A 298 2.01 -1.46 5.62
CA LEU A 298 3.05 -2.42 5.93
C LEU A 298 4.40 -1.96 5.37
N ALA A 299 5.37 -1.69 6.22
CA ALA A 299 6.75 -1.51 5.80
C ALA A 299 7.36 -2.89 5.48
N VAL A 300 7.85 -3.04 4.26
CA VAL A 300 8.32 -4.34 3.72
C VAL A 300 9.80 -4.36 3.38
N GLY A 301 10.50 -3.25 3.63
CA GLY A 301 11.92 -3.15 3.33
C GLY A 301 12.42 -1.73 3.33
N TYR A 302 13.71 -1.59 3.01
CA TYR A 302 14.40 -0.34 2.81
C TYR A 302 15.55 -0.55 1.82
N GLY A 303 15.98 0.52 1.16
CA GLY A 303 17.06 0.46 0.19
C GLY A 303 17.40 1.82 -0.36
N SER A 304 17.92 1.85 -1.59
CA SER A 304 18.20 3.07 -2.34
C SER A 304 17.60 2.99 -3.73
N LYS A 305 17.02 4.09 -4.22
CA LYS A 305 16.44 4.21 -5.56
C LYS A 305 16.89 5.53 -6.16
N ASN A 306 17.60 5.47 -7.29
CA ASN A 306 18.17 6.64 -7.96
C ASN A 306 18.97 7.56 -7.01
N GLY A 307 19.76 6.96 -6.11
CA GLY A 307 20.57 7.69 -5.13
C GLY A 307 19.83 8.19 -3.89
N VAL A 308 18.51 7.96 -3.78
CA VAL A 308 17.72 8.34 -2.60
C VAL A 308 17.38 7.12 -1.76
N ASN A 309 17.83 7.15 -0.51
CA ASN A 309 17.50 6.11 0.47
C ASN A 309 16.01 6.17 0.82
N HIS A 310 15.38 5.01 0.96
CA HIS A 310 13.94 4.92 1.21
C HIS A 310 13.59 3.76 2.13
N PHE A 311 12.41 3.86 2.77
CA PHE A 311 11.60 2.72 3.18
C PHE A 311 10.62 2.36 2.05
N LYS A 312 10.41 1.07 1.82
CA LYS A 312 9.44 0.53 0.87
C LYS A 312 8.19 0.10 1.63
N ILE A 313 7.05 0.62 1.22
CA ILE A 313 5.79 0.49 1.94
C ILE A 313 4.76 -0.16 1.03
N LYS A 314 4.15 -1.25 1.49
CA LYS A 314 3.01 -1.94 0.87
C LYS A 314 1.72 -1.30 1.37
N ASN A 315 0.89 -0.81 0.45
CA ASN A 315 -0.40 -0.20 0.76
C ASN A 315 -1.56 -1.18 0.51
N SER A 316 -2.77 -0.79 0.92
CA SER A 316 -4.02 -1.57 0.84
C SER A 316 -5.02 -0.96 -0.14
N TRP A 317 -4.56 -0.30 -1.20
CA TRP A 317 -5.42 0.36 -2.21
C TRP A 317 -5.38 -0.34 -3.59
N GLY A 318 -4.92 -1.60 -3.63
CA GLY A 318 -4.76 -2.37 -4.87
C GLY A 318 -3.54 -1.97 -5.71
N THR A 319 -3.25 -2.77 -6.74
CA THR A 319 -2.05 -2.55 -7.59
C THR A 319 -2.19 -1.43 -8.61
N GLY A 320 -3.40 -0.88 -8.78
CA GLY A 320 -3.66 0.25 -9.67
C GLY A 320 -3.20 1.60 -9.09
N TRP A 321 -2.75 1.62 -7.83
CA TRP A 321 -2.21 2.79 -7.17
C TRP A 321 -0.69 2.64 -6.94
N GLY A 322 0.06 3.74 -7.06
CA GLY A 322 1.50 3.77 -6.83
C GLY A 322 2.29 2.82 -7.74
N GLU A 323 3.43 2.32 -7.23
CA GLU A 323 4.26 1.37 -7.96
C GLU A 323 3.79 -0.06 -7.70
N GLY A 324 2.67 -0.43 -8.33
CA GLY A 324 2.08 -1.76 -8.16
C GLY A 324 1.52 -1.98 -6.74
N GLY A 325 1.01 -0.94 -6.10
CA GLY A 325 0.50 -0.96 -4.72
C GLY A 325 1.52 -0.53 -3.66
N TYR A 326 2.71 -0.11 -4.06
CA TYR A 326 3.79 0.31 -3.16
C TYR A 326 4.08 1.80 -3.28
N ILE A 327 4.60 2.37 -2.20
CA ILE A 327 5.16 3.72 -2.14
C ILE A 327 6.54 3.68 -1.48
N TYR A 328 7.40 4.60 -1.90
CA TYR A 328 8.75 4.75 -1.38
C TYR A 328 8.87 6.07 -0.63
N LEU A 329 9.17 6.01 0.67
CA LEU A 329 9.28 7.17 1.55
C LEU A 329 10.75 7.39 1.90
N GLN A 330 11.25 8.62 1.78
CA GLN A 330 12.65 8.94 2.07
C GLN A 330 13.05 8.46 3.47
N ARG A 331 14.20 7.77 3.53
CA ARG A 331 14.85 7.30 4.76
C ARG A 331 16.10 8.15 5.01
N GLY A 332 16.48 8.27 6.28
CA GLY A 332 17.56 9.13 6.74
C GLY A 332 17.07 10.52 7.10
N VAL A 333 15.79 10.65 7.50
CA VAL A 333 15.22 11.92 7.97
C VAL A 333 14.97 11.87 9.48
N SER A 334 14.97 13.02 10.12
CA SER A 334 14.83 13.13 11.58
C SER A 334 13.38 13.00 12.06
N GLY A 335 13.20 12.93 13.38
CA GLY A 335 11.89 13.00 14.02
C GLY A 335 11.03 11.77 13.75
N ARG A 336 9.83 11.99 13.20
CA ARG A 336 8.81 10.94 12.97
C ARG A 336 9.05 10.12 11.70
N GLY A 337 10.14 10.36 10.97
CA GLY A 337 10.36 9.78 9.64
C GLY A 337 9.50 10.47 8.57
N MET A 338 9.80 10.20 7.30
CA MET A 338 9.05 10.79 6.18
C MET A 338 7.57 10.37 6.26
N CYS A 339 6.65 11.33 6.18
CA CYS A 339 5.21 11.12 6.33
C CYS A 339 4.83 10.34 7.62
N ASN A 340 5.58 10.54 8.69
CA ASN A 340 5.43 9.90 10.01
C ASN A 340 5.68 8.39 10.07
N VAL A 341 6.30 7.80 9.04
CA VAL A 341 6.49 6.33 8.90
C VAL A 341 7.21 5.66 10.09
N ALA A 342 8.01 6.41 10.84
CA ALA A 342 8.76 5.90 11.99
C ALA A 342 8.11 6.24 13.34
N ASN A 343 6.92 6.84 13.37
CA ASN A 343 6.27 7.29 14.61
C ASN A 343 5.51 6.20 15.35
N GLY A 344 4.78 5.35 14.61
CA GLY A 344 3.98 4.27 15.17
C GLY A 344 4.33 2.98 14.46
N VAL A 345 5.33 2.27 14.96
CA VAL A 345 5.80 1.00 14.39
C VAL A 345 5.40 -0.14 15.32
N SER A 346 4.70 -1.13 14.77
CA SER A 346 4.20 -2.29 15.51
C SER A 346 4.41 -3.58 14.72
N TYR A 347 4.77 -4.66 15.40
CA TYR A 347 4.95 -5.97 14.78
C TYR A 347 4.81 -7.10 15.80
N PRO A 348 4.41 -8.32 15.38
CA PRO A 348 4.35 -9.46 16.28
C PRO A 348 5.75 -9.97 16.69
N THR A 349 5.89 -10.50 17.90
CA THR A 349 7.04 -11.36 18.22
C THR A 349 6.94 -12.70 17.48
N LEU A 350 8.08 -13.26 17.08
CA LEU A 350 8.15 -14.58 16.47
C LEU A 350 8.32 -15.66 17.54
N LEU A 351 7.51 -16.72 17.52
CA LEU A 351 7.53 -17.80 18.52
C LEU A 351 8.26 -19.04 17.99
N GLY A 352 9.56 -19.15 18.29
CA GLY A 352 10.40 -20.31 17.94
C GLY A 352 11.62 -19.94 17.07
N LYS A 353 12.24 -20.94 16.43
CA LYS A 353 13.27 -20.72 15.40
C LYS A 353 12.62 -20.71 14.01
N PRO A 354 12.96 -19.77 13.10
CA PRO A 354 12.42 -19.75 11.75
C PRO A 354 12.60 -21.10 11.06
N SER A 355 11.58 -21.55 10.33
CA SER A 355 11.70 -22.76 9.51
C SER A 355 12.75 -22.51 8.43
N GLU A 356 13.72 -23.41 8.28
CA GLU A 356 14.85 -23.25 7.34
C GLU A 356 14.32 -22.94 5.93
N SER A 357 14.46 -21.68 5.52
CA SER A 357 14.19 -21.21 4.16
C SER A 357 15.52 -20.72 3.59
N PRO A 358 15.83 -20.98 2.30
CA PRO A 358 17.18 -20.76 1.78
C PRO A 358 17.56 -19.29 1.87
N SER A 359 18.68 -19.07 2.56
CA SER A 359 19.34 -17.80 2.86
C SER A 359 19.25 -16.76 1.75
N SER A 360 18.59 -15.64 2.02
CA SER A 360 18.91 -14.35 1.38
C SER A 360 20.09 -13.74 2.13
N GLN A 361 21.30 -14.15 1.76
CA GLN A 361 22.52 -13.50 2.23
C GLN A 361 22.60 -12.06 1.65
N PRO A 362 23.09 -11.07 2.42
CA PRO A 362 23.36 -9.73 1.89
C PRO A 362 24.38 -9.83 0.75
N THR A 363 24.01 -9.35 -0.43
CA THR A 363 24.94 -9.29 -1.58
C THR A 363 26.09 -8.34 -1.27
N SER A 364 27.27 -8.90 -1.06
CA SER A 364 28.51 -8.13 -0.99
C SER A 364 28.91 -7.63 -2.39
N LYS A 365 29.43 -6.41 -2.39
CA LYS A 365 29.94 -5.55 -3.48
C LYS A 365 30.54 -6.27 -4.71
N PRO A 366 30.27 -5.82 -5.96
CA PRO A 366 30.94 -6.37 -7.15
C PRO A 366 32.40 -5.92 -7.24
N SER A 367 33.31 -6.89 -7.34
CA SER A 367 34.72 -6.67 -7.70
C SER A 367 34.85 -6.47 -9.22
N SER A 368 35.62 -5.45 -9.60
CA SER A 368 35.90 -5.04 -10.97
C SER A 368 37.03 -5.86 -11.59
N GLN A 369 36.75 -6.63 -12.65
CA GLN A 369 37.72 -6.86 -13.73
C GLN A 369 37.04 -7.36 -15.03
N PRO A 370 37.53 -6.97 -16.22
CA PRO A 370 36.84 -7.17 -17.48
C PRO A 370 37.22 -8.50 -18.13
N THR A 371 36.22 -9.23 -18.63
CA THR A 371 36.44 -10.37 -19.54
C THR A 371 35.56 -10.24 -20.79
N SER A 372 36.17 -10.62 -21.90
CA SER A 372 35.80 -10.34 -23.28
C SER A 372 34.54 -11.08 -23.74
N LYS A 373 33.76 -10.37 -24.55
CA LYS A 373 32.53 -10.79 -25.22
C LYS A 373 32.81 -11.82 -26.32
N PRO A 374 31.93 -12.82 -26.49
CA PRO A 374 31.45 -13.16 -27.83
C PRO A 374 29.93 -12.96 -27.92
N THR A 375 29.54 -12.23 -28.97
CA THR A 375 28.16 -11.89 -29.30
C THR A 375 27.38 -13.12 -29.74
N GLN A 376 26.41 -13.56 -28.93
CA GLN A 376 25.30 -14.39 -29.42
C GLN A 376 23.97 -13.64 -29.29
N LYS A 377 23.26 -13.62 -30.42
CA LYS A 377 21.97 -12.99 -30.66
C LYS A 377 20.90 -13.61 -29.74
N PRO A 378 20.13 -12.83 -28.96
CA PRO A 378 19.07 -13.41 -28.14
C PRO A 378 17.88 -13.76 -29.04
N THR A 379 17.72 -15.04 -29.36
CA THR A 379 16.44 -15.60 -29.76
C THR A 379 15.55 -15.69 -28.53
N SER A 380 14.56 -14.80 -28.44
CA SER A 380 13.53 -14.81 -27.41
C SER A 380 12.64 -16.05 -27.55
N LYS A 381 12.91 -17.09 -26.74
CA LYS A 381 11.87 -18.06 -26.36
C LYS A 381 10.89 -17.35 -25.40
N PRO A 382 9.57 -17.51 -25.54
CA PRO A 382 8.64 -17.00 -24.55
C PRO A 382 8.93 -17.70 -23.20
N GLN A 383 9.29 -16.92 -22.17
CA GLN A 383 9.28 -17.42 -20.79
C GLN A 383 7.85 -17.90 -20.50
N ASN A 384 7.73 -19.16 -20.05
CA ASN A 384 6.45 -19.78 -19.73
C ASN A 384 5.67 -18.86 -18.76
N ALA A 385 4.46 -18.43 -19.14
CA ALA A 385 3.72 -17.34 -18.48
C ALA A 385 3.38 -17.58 -17.00
N CYS A 386 3.59 -18.82 -16.54
CA CYS A 386 3.27 -19.35 -15.22
C CYS A 386 4.50 -19.68 -14.37
N ASN A 387 5.72 -19.51 -14.90
CA ASN A 387 6.97 -19.80 -14.21
C ASN A 387 7.02 -21.16 -13.47
N GLY A 388 6.37 -22.20 -14.05
CA GLY A 388 6.33 -23.55 -13.46
C GLY A 388 5.27 -23.78 -12.38
N CYS A 389 4.42 -22.80 -12.07
CA CYS A 389 3.31 -22.98 -11.14
C CYS A 389 2.19 -23.83 -11.77
N SER A 390 1.59 -24.70 -10.97
CA SER A 390 0.43 -25.55 -11.32
C SER A 390 -0.88 -25.08 -10.64
N GLY A 391 -0.90 -23.88 -10.07
CA GLY A 391 -2.03 -23.27 -9.36
C GLY A 391 -2.07 -21.76 -9.59
N CYS A 392 -2.48 -20.97 -8.61
CA CYS A 392 -2.49 -19.52 -8.77
C CYS A 392 -1.07 -18.93 -8.76
N TYR A 393 -0.65 -18.31 -9.86
CA TYR A 393 0.62 -17.61 -9.99
C TYR A 393 0.42 -16.12 -9.76
N TYR A 394 1.27 -15.51 -8.93
CA TYR A 394 1.34 -14.07 -8.74
C TYR A 394 2.62 -13.52 -9.40
N PRO A 395 2.51 -12.97 -10.63
CA PRO A 395 3.68 -12.57 -11.41
C PRO A 395 4.53 -11.50 -10.74
N ALA A 396 3.91 -10.57 -9.99
CA ALA A 396 4.62 -9.45 -9.40
C ALA A 396 5.67 -9.88 -8.36
N ALA A 397 5.48 -11.04 -7.71
CA ALA A 397 6.47 -11.63 -6.80
C ALA A 397 7.09 -12.93 -7.37
N THR A 398 6.78 -13.29 -8.63
CA THR A 398 7.25 -14.52 -9.26
C THR A 398 6.95 -15.78 -8.41
N GLN A 399 5.80 -15.79 -7.72
CA GLN A 399 5.48 -16.83 -6.72
C GLN A 399 4.24 -17.65 -7.09
N CYS A 400 4.28 -18.95 -6.77
CA CYS A 400 3.07 -19.78 -6.74
C CYS A 400 2.37 -19.57 -5.39
N LEU A 401 1.15 -19.06 -5.43
CA LEU A 401 0.32 -18.90 -4.23
C LEU A 401 -0.18 -20.26 -3.76
N THR A 402 -0.54 -20.34 -2.47
CA THR A 402 -0.96 -21.59 -1.82
C THR A 402 -2.32 -22.07 -2.34
N ALA A 403 -2.72 -23.29 -1.94
CA ALA A 403 -4.00 -23.88 -2.34
C ALA A 403 -5.23 -23.05 -1.92
N ASP A 404 -5.08 -22.16 -0.93
CA ASP A 404 -6.13 -21.21 -0.52
C ASP A 404 -6.51 -20.24 -1.65
N TYR A 405 -5.61 -20.05 -2.62
CA TYR A 405 -5.84 -19.30 -3.86
C TYR A 405 -6.28 -20.24 -4.97
N ASP A 406 -7.47 -20.82 -4.81
CA ASP A 406 -8.08 -21.69 -5.81
C ASP A 406 -8.33 -20.97 -7.15
N LYS A 407 -8.80 -21.70 -8.17
CA LYS A 407 -9.02 -21.11 -9.51
C LYS A 407 -9.91 -19.88 -9.48
N ASN A 408 -11.05 -19.97 -8.81
CA ASN A 408 -12.06 -18.92 -8.81
C ASN A 408 -11.50 -17.68 -8.09
N TYR A 409 -10.83 -17.87 -6.97
CA TYR A 409 -10.25 -16.78 -6.23
C TYR A 409 -9.03 -16.19 -6.94
N CYS A 410 -8.19 -17.02 -7.55
CA CYS A 410 -7.10 -16.55 -8.41
C CYS A 410 -7.58 -15.67 -9.57
N GLU A 411 -8.67 -16.07 -10.23
CA GLU A 411 -9.32 -15.33 -11.31
C GLU A 411 -10.00 -14.06 -10.78
N TYR A 412 -10.62 -14.11 -9.60
CA TYR A 412 -11.16 -12.92 -8.91
C TYR A 412 -10.06 -11.88 -8.62
N LEU A 413 -8.88 -12.35 -8.21
CA LEU A 413 -7.72 -11.53 -7.95
C LEU A 413 -7.07 -11.00 -9.26
N ALA A 414 -7.29 -11.65 -10.41
CA ALA A 414 -6.55 -11.36 -11.64
C ALA A 414 -6.69 -9.90 -12.13
N PRO A 415 -7.88 -9.27 -12.17
CA PRO A 415 -8.01 -7.86 -12.56
C PRO A 415 -7.29 -6.89 -11.62
N GLN A 416 -7.21 -7.24 -10.33
CA GLN A 416 -6.68 -6.37 -9.28
C GLN A 416 -5.19 -6.59 -9.01
N TYR A 417 -4.69 -7.81 -9.18
CA TYR A 417 -3.35 -8.24 -8.74
C TYR A 417 -2.56 -8.91 -9.87
N GLY A 418 -3.13 -9.06 -11.07
CA GLY A 418 -2.46 -9.68 -12.21
C GLY A 418 -2.14 -11.16 -12.01
N THR A 419 -2.79 -11.80 -11.03
CA THR A 419 -2.68 -13.24 -10.81
C THR A 419 -3.13 -14.02 -12.04
N LYS A 420 -2.55 -15.21 -12.21
CA LYS A 420 -2.84 -16.09 -13.34
C LYS A 420 -3.07 -17.49 -12.81
N TRP A 421 -4.21 -18.09 -13.11
CA TRP A 421 -4.39 -19.50 -12.85
C TRP A 421 -3.58 -20.32 -13.85
N CYS A 422 -2.75 -21.22 -13.33
CA CYS A 422 -1.81 -22.04 -14.10
C CYS A 422 -2.04 -23.55 -13.90
N GLY A 423 -3.11 -23.93 -13.20
CA GLY A 423 -3.57 -25.32 -13.14
C GLY A 423 -4.27 -25.75 -14.42
N ALA A 424 -4.28 -27.05 -14.69
CA ALA A 424 -4.92 -27.66 -15.85
C ALA A 424 -6.44 -27.49 -15.87
#